data_AF-A0A0F7TTI7-F1
#
_entry.id   AF-A0A0F7TTI7-F1
#
_cell.length_a   1.000
_cell.length_b   1.000
_cell.length_c   1.000
_cell.angle_alpha   90.00
_cell.angle_beta   90.00
_cell.angle_gamma   90.00
#
_symmetry.space_group_name_H-M   'P 1'
#
loop_
_entity.id
_entity.type
_entity.pdbx_description
1 polymer ?
#
loop_
_entity_poly.entity_id
_entity_poly.type
_entity_poly.pdbx_seq_one_letter_code
_entity_poly.pdbx_strand_id
1 'polypeptide(L)'
;MCICSDAAAIRADDLQAVQAALRRFDPDIEVVDTVSHSWANDEFSKGGWMMHRPGHLTNGAAQIRQGHGRIRFAGSDIAGLDVGAIEGAMESAAAAARDVSPVLATSGGSLLTSRPRM
;
A
#
# COMPACT_ATOMS: atom_id res chain seq x y z
N MET A 1 -8.53 -8.41 15.30
CA MET A 1 -7.44 -7.49 14.91
C MET A 1 -6.78 -7.00 16.20
N CYS A 2 -5.59 -7.48 16.53
CA CYS A 2 -4.89 -7.01 17.72
C CYS A 2 -4.20 -5.68 17.36
N ILE A 3 -4.82 -4.56 17.72
CA ILE A 3 -4.40 -3.20 17.32
C ILE A 3 -3.28 -2.66 18.22
N CYS A 4 -2.88 -3.38 19.27
CA CYS A 4 -1.88 -2.89 20.23
C CYS A 4 -0.86 -3.97 20.52
N SER A 5 0.32 -3.87 19.90
CA SER A 5 1.60 -4.15 20.54
C SER A 5 2.71 -3.49 19.75
N ASP A 6 3.65 -2.89 20.46
CA ASP A 6 4.99 -2.67 19.94
C ASP A 6 5.50 -4.02 19.41
N ALA A 7 5.99 -4.06 18.17
CA ALA A 7 6.55 -5.28 17.59
C ALA A 7 7.75 -5.80 18.39
N ALA A 8 8.37 -4.96 19.24
CA ALA A 8 9.41 -5.38 20.18
C ALA A 8 8.86 -6.13 21.42
N ALA A 9 7.56 -6.05 21.72
CA ALA A 9 6.99 -6.64 22.94
C ALA A 9 6.96 -8.18 22.92
N ILE A 10 6.70 -8.77 21.75
CA ILE A 10 6.75 -10.22 21.53
C ILE A 10 7.50 -10.46 20.23
N ARG A 11 8.70 -11.04 20.34
CA ARG A 11 9.45 -11.44 19.16
C ARG A 11 8.88 -12.72 18.59
N ALA A 12 8.63 -12.73 17.28
CA ALA A 12 8.06 -13.89 16.62
C ALA A 12 9.02 -15.08 16.55
N ASP A 13 10.33 -14.88 16.64
CA ASP A 13 11.32 -15.97 16.70
C ASP A 13 11.44 -16.61 18.09
N ASP A 14 10.70 -16.10 19.09
CA ASP A 14 10.61 -16.65 20.44
C ASP A 14 9.28 -17.41 20.61
N LEU A 15 9.28 -18.70 20.30
CA LEU A 15 8.11 -19.56 20.41
C LEU A 15 7.54 -19.60 21.84
N GLN A 16 8.37 -19.47 22.89
CA GLN A 16 7.91 -19.50 24.27
C GLN A 16 7.16 -18.21 24.62
N ALA A 17 7.67 -17.06 24.18
CA ALA A 17 6.96 -15.78 24.33
C ALA A 17 5.63 -15.78 23.57
N VAL A 18 5.60 -16.29 22.33
CA VAL A 18 4.38 -16.42 21.54
C VAL A 18 3.39 -17.39 22.20
N GLN A 19 3.86 -18.53 22.68
CA GLN A 19 3.06 -19.52 23.42
C GLN A 19 2.42 -18.92 24.68
N ALA A 20 3.19 -18.16 25.47
CA ALA A 20 2.70 -17.49 26.67
C ALA A 20 1.65 -16.43 26.33
N ALA A 21 1.85 -15.68 25.25
CA ALA A 21 0.90 -14.67 24.80
C ALA A 21 -0.42 -15.28 24.29
N LEU A 22 -0.34 -16.35 23.49
CA LEU A 22 -1.53 -17.01 22.94
C LEU A 22 -2.34 -17.76 24.01
N ARG A 23 -1.68 -18.33 25.02
CA ARG A 23 -2.37 -18.97 26.17
C ARG A 23 -3.21 -18.02 27.02
N ARG A 24 -3.03 -16.71 26.85
CA ARG A 24 -3.90 -15.70 27.48
C ARG A 24 -5.28 -15.62 26.82
N PHE A 25 -5.43 -16.14 25.61
CA PHE A 25 -6.69 -16.22 24.86
C PHE A 25 -7.24 -17.65 24.82
N ASP A 26 -6.36 -18.64 24.65
CA ASP A 26 -6.71 -20.06 24.61
C ASP A 26 -5.67 -20.86 25.43
N PRO A 27 -5.99 -21.25 26.68
CA PRO A 27 -5.04 -21.96 27.56
C PRO A 27 -4.48 -23.26 26.99
N ASP A 28 -5.22 -23.93 26.09
CA ASP A 28 -4.88 -25.26 25.57
C ASP A 28 -4.14 -25.18 24.23
N ILE A 29 -3.96 -23.98 23.66
CA ILE A 29 -3.24 -23.81 22.40
C ILE A 29 -1.79 -24.28 22.51
N GLU A 30 -1.32 -25.00 21.50
CA GLU A 30 0.07 -25.39 21.32
C GLU A 30 0.67 -24.63 20.14
N VAL A 31 1.76 -23.90 20.37
CA VAL A 31 2.51 -23.21 19.32
C VAL A 31 3.55 -24.15 18.76
N VAL A 32 3.31 -24.64 17.55
CA VAL A 32 4.21 -25.57 16.84
C VAL A 32 5.27 -24.84 16.00
N ASP A 33 4.93 -23.67 15.46
CA ASP A 33 5.81 -22.85 14.64
C ASP A 33 5.25 -21.41 14.55
N THR A 34 6.10 -20.49 14.09
CA THR A 34 5.80 -19.07 14.00
C THR A 34 6.48 -18.43 12.79
N VAL A 35 5.71 -17.67 12.02
CA VAL A 35 6.24 -16.83 10.93
C VAL A 35 5.71 -15.42 11.11
N SER A 36 6.58 -14.42 10.88
CA SER A 36 6.19 -13.01 10.92
C SER A 36 6.91 -12.21 9.85
N HIS A 37 6.32 -11.06 9.52
CA HIS A 37 6.95 -10.06 8.65
C HIS A 37 6.85 -8.69 9.30
N SER A 38 7.98 -7.99 9.40
CA SER A 38 8.02 -6.65 9.98
C SER A 38 7.76 -5.59 8.90
N TRP A 39 6.49 -5.39 8.55
CA TRP A 39 6.08 -4.40 7.54
C TRP A 39 6.59 -2.98 7.82
N ALA A 40 6.69 -2.60 9.10
CA ALA A 40 7.22 -1.30 9.51
C ALA A 40 8.72 -1.11 9.20
N ASN A 41 9.52 -2.17 9.31
CA ASN A 41 10.96 -2.12 9.06
C ASN A 41 11.36 -2.55 7.64
N ASP A 42 10.44 -3.18 6.90
CA ASP A 42 10.58 -3.48 5.48
C ASP A 42 10.91 -2.20 4.69
N GLU A 43 11.96 -2.26 3.85
CA GLU A 43 12.47 -1.08 3.15
C GLU A 43 11.53 -0.50 2.10
N PHE A 44 10.66 -1.32 1.52
CA PHE A 44 9.73 -0.92 0.47
C PHE A 44 8.33 -0.64 1.01
N SER A 45 8.00 -1.17 2.20
CA SER A 45 6.69 -0.93 2.83
C SER A 45 6.72 0.22 3.83
N LYS A 46 7.72 0.27 4.73
CA LYS A 46 7.85 1.29 5.80
C LYS A 46 6.61 1.47 6.69
N GLY A 47 5.72 0.48 6.72
CA GLY A 47 4.42 0.54 7.37
C GLY A 47 3.55 -0.66 6.98
N GLY A 48 2.52 -0.93 7.79
CA GLY A 48 1.50 -1.94 7.48
C GLY A 48 0.39 -1.35 6.60
N TRP A 49 -0.84 -1.33 7.12
CA TRP A 49 -1.96 -0.65 6.45
C TRP A 49 -1.94 0.86 6.71
N MET A 50 -2.71 1.59 5.89
CA MET A 50 -2.81 3.04 5.97
C MET A 50 -3.28 3.52 7.35
N MET A 51 -2.62 4.54 7.89
CA MET A 51 -3.07 5.22 9.10
C MET A 51 -2.87 6.71 8.90
N HIS A 52 -3.90 7.37 8.38
CA HIS A 52 -3.84 8.81 8.09
C HIS A 52 -3.84 9.63 9.38
N ARG A 53 -2.96 10.64 9.43
CA ARG A 53 -3.13 11.73 10.38
C ARG A 53 -4.43 12.49 10.08
N PRO A 54 -5.05 13.14 11.08
CA PRO A 54 -6.24 13.96 10.86
C PRO A 54 -6.06 14.93 9.68
N GLY A 55 -7.05 14.98 8.79
CA GLY A 55 -7.05 15.82 7.59
C GLY A 55 -6.20 15.32 6.40
N HIS A 56 -5.35 14.31 6.59
CA HIS A 56 -4.49 13.82 5.50
C HIS A 56 -5.30 13.07 4.44
N LEU A 57 -6.28 12.27 4.85
CA LEU A 57 -7.16 11.55 3.93
C LEU A 57 -8.04 12.51 3.10
N THR A 58 -8.64 13.51 3.74
CA THR A 58 -9.58 14.42 3.07
C THR A 58 -8.89 15.45 2.19
N ASN A 59 -7.67 15.88 2.57
CA ASN A 59 -6.98 16.97 1.91
C ASN A 59 -5.73 16.47 1.16
N GLY A 60 -4.81 15.81 1.87
CA GLY A 60 -3.53 15.36 1.32
C GLY A 60 -3.68 14.30 0.24
N ALA A 61 -4.38 13.21 0.53
CA ALA A 61 -4.62 12.14 -0.46
C ALA A 61 -5.40 12.67 -1.68
N ALA A 62 -6.36 13.57 -1.46
CA ALA A 62 -7.07 14.23 -2.56
C ALA A 62 -6.15 15.05 -3.46
N GLN A 63 -5.18 15.77 -2.89
CA GLN A 63 -4.16 16.49 -3.66
C GLN A 63 -3.20 15.54 -4.40
N ILE A 64 -2.73 14.46 -3.76
CA ILE A 64 -1.84 13.48 -4.38
C ILE A 64 -2.49 12.85 -5.62
N ARG A 65 -3.79 12.52 -5.54
CA ARG A 65 -4.55 11.95 -6.67
C ARG A 65 -4.62 12.87 -7.89
N GLN A 66 -4.47 14.19 -7.75
CA GLN A 66 -4.49 15.10 -8.89
C GLN A 66 -3.30 14.90 -9.84
N GLY A 67 -2.20 14.30 -9.35
CA GLY A 67 -0.98 14.09 -10.12
C GLY A 67 -0.27 15.40 -10.48
N HIS A 68 0.90 15.26 -11.12
CA HIS A 68 1.75 16.41 -11.47
C HIS A 68 2.35 16.23 -12.87
N GLY A 69 1.93 17.06 -13.84
CA GLY A 69 2.42 17.01 -15.22
C GLY A 69 2.14 15.65 -15.87
N ARG A 70 3.20 14.89 -16.17
CA ARG A 70 3.12 13.53 -16.74
C ARG A 70 3.18 12.41 -15.68
N ILE A 71 3.16 12.76 -14.40
CA ILE A 71 3.19 11.81 -13.28
C ILE A 71 1.77 11.62 -12.76
N ARG A 72 1.39 10.36 -12.52
CA ARG A 72 0.16 9.95 -11.84
C ARG A 72 0.53 9.06 -10.67
N PHE A 73 -0.27 9.11 -9.61
CA PHE A 73 -0.08 8.31 -8.40
C PHE A 73 -1.25 7.36 -8.22
N ALA A 74 -0.96 6.16 -7.75
CA ALA A 74 -1.95 5.13 -7.40
C ALA A 74 -1.47 4.40 -6.14
N GLY A 75 -2.41 3.83 -5.39
CA GLY A 75 -2.14 3.12 -4.15
C GLY A 75 -3.38 3.11 -3.24
N SER A 76 -3.52 2.04 -2.45
CA SER A 76 -4.61 1.87 -1.47
C SER A 76 -4.75 3.06 -0.53
N ASP A 77 -3.63 3.64 -0.14
CA ASP A 77 -3.56 4.67 0.90
C ASP A 77 -4.12 6.01 0.44
N ILE A 78 -4.18 6.22 -0.88
CA ILE A 78 -4.70 7.43 -1.49
C ILE A 78 -5.97 7.17 -2.31
N ALA A 79 -6.55 5.97 -2.24
CA ALA A 79 -7.72 5.61 -3.03
C ALA A 79 -8.92 6.53 -2.75
N GLY A 80 -9.84 6.64 -3.71
CA GLY A 80 -11.08 7.37 -3.50
C GLY A 80 -12.13 6.55 -2.74
N LEU A 81 -12.06 5.23 -2.90
CA LEU A 81 -12.94 4.22 -2.32
C LEU A 81 -12.10 3.10 -1.72
N ASP A 82 -12.65 2.38 -0.74
CA ASP A 82 -12.00 1.23 -0.09
C ASP A 82 -10.54 1.50 0.34
N VAL A 83 -10.35 2.69 0.93
CA VAL A 83 -9.03 3.21 1.32
C VAL A 83 -8.37 2.25 2.29
N GLY A 84 -7.13 1.87 1.99
CA GLY A 84 -6.37 0.89 2.77
C GLY A 84 -6.59 -0.57 2.42
N ALA A 85 -7.53 -0.86 1.53
CA ALA A 85 -7.80 -2.21 1.06
C ALA A 85 -7.16 -2.47 -0.31
N ILE A 86 -7.16 -3.75 -0.70
CA ILE A 86 -6.69 -4.20 -2.01
C ILE A 86 -7.56 -3.58 -3.11
N GLU A 87 -8.87 -3.51 -2.89
CA GLU A 87 -9.85 -2.92 -3.80
C GLU A 87 -9.54 -1.44 -4.06
N GLY A 88 -9.16 -0.68 -3.03
CA GLY A 88 -8.72 0.71 -3.20
C GLY A 88 -7.44 0.84 -4.04
N ALA A 89 -6.50 -0.10 -3.92
CA ALA A 89 -5.31 -0.13 -4.77
C ALA A 89 -5.70 -0.38 -6.25
N MET A 90 -6.62 -1.32 -6.51
CA MET A 90 -7.11 -1.61 -7.86
C MET A 90 -7.90 -0.44 -8.45
N GLU A 91 -8.76 0.19 -7.64
CA GLU A 91 -9.56 1.36 -8.02
C GLU A 91 -8.66 2.52 -8.45
N SER A 92 -7.71 2.90 -7.59
CA SER A 92 -6.79 4.01 -7.86
C SER A 92 -5.86 3.72 -9.03
N ALA A 93 -5.43 2.48 -9.23
CA ALA A 93 -4.65 2.07 -10.39
C ALA A 93 -5.46 2.23 -11.69
N ALA A 94 -6.73 1.81 -11.70
CA ALA A 94 -7.61 1.97 -12.84
C ALA A 94 -7.87 3.45 -13.15
N ALA A 95 -8.01 4.30 -12.13
CA ALA A 95 -8.13 5.74 -12.30
C ALA A 95 -6.87 6.36 -12.95
N ALA A 96 -5.68 6.05 -12.40
CA ALA A 96 -4.42 6.54 -12.96
C ALA A 96 -4.20 6.08 -14.41
N ALA A 97 -4.56 4.85 -14.75
CA ALA A 97 -4.45 4.32 -16.12
C ALA A 97 -5.37 5.06 -17.10
N ARG A 98 -6.61 5.39 -16.69
CA ARG A 98 -7.53 6.20 -17.50
C ARG A 98 -6.97 7.61 -17.75
N ASP A 99 -6.29 8.20 -16.77
CA ASP A 99 -5.69 9.53 -16.92
C ASP A 99 -4.45 9.52 -17.84
N VAL A 100 -3.65 8.46 -17.82
CA VAL A 100 -2.45 8.33 -18.64
C VAL A 100 -2.78 8.04 -20.10
N SER A 101 -3.84 7.28 -20.37
CA SER A 101 -4.16 6.78 -21.72
C SER A 101 -4.28 7.88 -22.80
N PRO A 102 -5.01 8.99 -22.60
CA PRO A 102 -5.10 10.07 -23.60
C PRO A 102 -3.76 10.79 -23.84
N VAL A 103 -2.95 10.92 -22.79
CA VAL A 103 -1.62 11.56 -22.87
C VAL A 103 -0.70 10.74 -23.75
N LEU A 104 -0.72 9.42 -23.61
CA LEU A 104 0.07 8.52 -24.45
C LEU A 104 -0.43 8.50 -25.90
N ALA A 105 -1.76 8.48 -26.11
CA ALA A 105 -2.36 8.51 -27.45
C ALA A 105 -1.97 9.76 -28.25
N THR A 106 -1.92 10.92 -27.59
CA THR A 106 -1.52 12.19 -28.21
C THR A 106 -0.01 12.27 -28.46
N SER A 107 0.79 11.62 -27.61
CA SER A 107 2.27 11.61 -27.72
C SER A 107 2.77 10.67 -28.82
N GLY A 108 2.02 9.59 -29.14
CA GLY A 108 2.38 8.61 -30.17
C GLY A 108 2.19 9.09 -31.62
N GLY A 109 1.43 10.17 -31.85
CA GLY A 109 1.20 10.73 -33.19
C GLY A 109 2.40 11.49 -33.78
N SER A 110 3.40 11.84 -32.97
CA SER A 110 4.56 12.64 -33.40
C SER A 110 5.75 11.79 -33.86
N LEU A 111 5.81 10.51 -33.50
CA LEU A 111 6.97 9.64 -33.76
C LEU A 111 6.91 8.85 -35.08
N LEU A 112 5.79 8.90 -35.82
CA LEU A 112 5.62 8.16 -37.08
C LEU A 112 5.84 8.98 -38.36
N THR A 113 6.15 10.28 -38.27
CA THR A 113 6.32 11.14 -39.46
C THR A 113 7.77 11.55 -39.77
N SER A 114 8.77 11.15 -38.97
CA SER A 114 10.18 11.47 -39.21
C SER A 114 10.96 10.32 -39.89
N ARG A 115 10.52 9.89 -41.08
CA ARG A 115 11.44 9.20 -42.01
C ARG A 115 11.96 10.22 -43.04
N PRO A 116 13.28 10.48 -43.10
CA PRO A 116 13.84 11.33 -44.15
C PRO A 116 13.71 10.60 -45.48
N ARG A 117 13.16 11.27 -46.50
CA ARG A 117 13.23 10.79 -47.89
C ARG A 117 14.68 10.90 -48.36
N MET A 118 15.21 9.79 -48.88
CA MET A 118 16.42 9.76 -49.70
C MET A 118 16.01 9.71 -51.17
#